data_AF-A0A6S7HM86-F1
#
_entry.id   AF-A0A6S7HM86-F1
#
_cell.length_a   1.000
_cell.length_b   1.000
_cell.length_c   1.000
_cell.angle_alpha   90.00
_cell.angle_beta   90.00
_cell.angle_gamma   90.00
#
_symmetry.space_group_name_H-M   'P 1'
#
loop_
_entity.id
_entity.type
_entity.pdbx_description
1 polymer ?
#
loop_
_entity_poly.entity_id
_entity_poly.type
_entity_poly.pdbx_seq_one_letter_code
_entity_poly.pdbx_strand_id
1 'polypeptide(L)'
;MKGRIGLTLPSWEGRKQQYCVTDSVLALFPTRPLPKCGRPNQSYRCPTCNANIGGEGYHLAINNKDASRQDRSSTGHILGRAQAQQQNVTSVRNLTHLSCGVLRCLTHVAMLLGTDQNIQNIAAVIKPPVHDVVQFLKEHIQHDIRCIAKSTGNNDDEAMQIVHLVLVGIVNNLGQQGGYANIDGNLITKDSRTTWEDAFMTTFLTPVLSAISDLLQDSLGRMVRDERLGNNRLMRLLHELDGPNYESITELDSMCPALWRYRKKITIENLSFKFQEYSQGCDKPERCEVLAEFLKKEHHLRTLQYLPGIIKLQRLLFEKFHRRLDRNEAEEFTLGKFLKTSTQVKEQFSALVNNFKMAWKIVRLSLSQDGPYSISQEMCLNEVTNSTPISMFLPAKSGQGRCALALNNFLVTLHNDFIGRCKSLLKDESRPPEIPLANITKAHLVAYDPEKDFLPMILAHCDYSLKVGEGTTVEFNWKCLERQLVDRFIRGRPRLISLVELFVFSKDICDGEVFKALKQKIPQVD
;
A
#
# COMPACT_ATOMS: atom_id res chain seq x y z
N MET A 1 48.47 -19.86 32.82
CA MET A 1 48.34 -19.71 31.34
C MET A 1 47.35 -20.73 30.79
N LYS A 2 46.15 -20.26 30.42
CA LYS A 2 45.29 -20.71 29.31
C LYS A 2 43.96 -19.97 29.49
N GLY A 3 43.85 -18.82 28.83
CA GLY A 3 42.73 -17.89 28.94
C GLY A 3 41.53 -18.34 28.12
N ARG A 4 40.34 -18.19 28.71
CA ARG A 4 39.05 -18.17 28.01
C ARG A 4 38.85 -16.76 27.45
N ILE A 5 38.61 -16.66 26.15
CA ILE A 5 38.08 -15.45 25.51
C ILE A 5 36.67 -15.80 25.06
N GLY A 6 35.68 -15.16 25.68
CA GLY A 6 34.29 -15.17 25.23
C GLY A 6 34.13 -14.23 24.04
N LEU A 7 33.44 -14.70 23.00
CA LEU A 7 32.96 -13.85 21.91
C LEU A 7 31.44 -13.88 21.93
N THR A 8 30.89 -12.73 22.29
CA THR A 8 29.50 -12.31 22.14
C THR A 8 29.14 -12.24 20.65
N LEU A 9 28.03 -12.87 20.26
CA LEU A 9 27.43 -12.75 18.94
C LEU A 9 26.58 -11.47 18.88
N PRO A 10 26.77 -10.56 17.89
CA PRO A 10 25.79 -9.54 17.58
C PRO A 10 24.70 -10.11 16.67
N SER A 11 23.45 -9.74 16.97
CA SER A 11 22.23 -9.97 16.18
C SER A 11 22.34 -9.38 14.77
N TRP A 12 22.12 -10.21 13.76
CA TRP A 12 22.02 -9.80 12.36
C TRP A 12 20.55 -9.62 11.96
N GLU A 13 20.05 -8.39 12.03
CA GLU A 13 18.87 -7.93 11.29
C GLU A 13 19.31 -6.80 10.35
N GLY A 14 18.88 -6.88 9.09
CA GLY A 14 19.01 -5.79 8.12
C GLY A 14 20.08 -5.97 7.06
N ARG A 15 19.72 -6.65 5.96
CA ARG A 15 20.18 -6.29 4.61
C ARG A 15 19.25 -6.88 3.55
N LYS A 16 18.43 -6.01 2.94
CA LYS A 16 17.52 -6.31 1.83
C LYS A 16 18.31 -6.85 0.63
N GLN A 17 18.00 -8.06 0.17
CA GLN A 17 18.30 -8.51 -1.19
C GLN A 17 17.16 -8.08 -2.11
N GLN A 18 17.50 -7.37 -3.19
CA GLN A 18 16.56 -6.97 -4.23
C GLN A 18 16.89 -7.72 -5.52
N TYR A 19 15.89 -8.47 -6.00
CA TYR A 19 15.71 -9.17 -7.28
C TYR A 19 16.59 -10.39 -7.59
N CYS A 20 15.98 -11.58 -7.45
CA CYS A 20 16.17 -12.70 -8.36
C CYS A 20 14.85 -13.48 -8.51
N VAL A 21 14.61 -13.90 -9.75
CA VAL A 21 13.63 -14.85 -10.28
C VAL A 21 12.94 -15.77 -9.25
N THR A 22 11.60 -15.82 -9.32
CA THR A 22 10.66 -16.78 -8.72
C THR A 22 11.26 -17.95 -7.93
N ASP A 23 11.00 -17.97 -6.62
CA ASP A 23 11.29 -19.05 -5.67
C ASP A 23 10.56 -20.36 -6.02
N SER A 24 11.10 -21.15 -6.95
CA SER A 24 10.57 -22.50 -7.22
C SER A 24 11.62 -23.56 -7.55
N VAL A 25 12.93 -23.28 -7.45
CA VAL A 25 13.96 -24.25 -7.88
C VAL A 25 15.20 -24.32 -6.97
N LEU A 26 15.08 -24.01 -5.68
CA LEU A 26 16.20 -24.16 -4.73
C LEU A 26 15.89 -25.14 -3.61
N ALA A 27 15.68 -26.39 -3.98
CA ALA A 27 15.93 -27.52 -3.10
C ALA A 27 16.86 -28.48 -3.86
N LEU A 28 18.15 -28.47 -3.51
CA LEU A 28 19.16 -29.56 -3.59
C LEU A 28 20.59 -28.98 -3.76
N PHE A 29 21.42 -29.19 -2.72
CA PHE A 29 22.90 -29.19 -2.66
C PHE A 29 23.71 -27.95 -2.16
N PRO A 30 24.91 -28.18 -1.57
CA PRO A 30 25.43 -27.40 -0.45
C PRO A 30 26.42 -26.28 -0.81
N THR A 31 26.42 -25.25 0.04
CA THR A 31 27.41 -24.20 0.33
C THR A 31 28.62 -24.06 -0.61
N ARG A 32 28.59 -23.02 -1.47
CA ARG A 32 29.79 -22.36 -2.03
C ARG A 32 29.73 -20.84 -1.80
N PRO A 33 30.88 -20.16 -1.65
CA PRO A 33 30.94 -18.76 -1.25
C PRO A 33 30.34 -17.83 -2.33
N LEU A 34 29.51 -16.88 -1.88
CA LEU A 34 28.80 -15.89 -2.68
C LEU A 34 29.76 -15.07 -3.58
N PRO A 35 29.64 -15.14 -4.93
CA PRO A 35 30.35 -14.23 -5.82
C PRO A 35 29.65 -12.86 -5.85
N LYS A 36 30.45 -11.80 -6.02
CA LYS A 36 30.05 -10.38 -6.08
C LYS A 36 28.71 -10.16 -6.79
N CYS A 37 27.69 -9.79 -6.01
CA CYS A 37 26.25 -9.83 -6.30
C CYS A 37 25.73 -8.77 -7.31
N GLY A 38 26.22 -8.78 -8.55
CA GLY A 38 25.71 -7.85 -9.56
C GLY A 38 25.80 -8.26 -11.03
N ARG A 39 26.38 -9.43 -11.36
CA ARG A 39 26.51 -9.89 -12.75
C ARG A 39 25.72 -11.18 -12.99
N PRO A 40 25.03 -11.32 -14.13
CA PRO A 40 24.19 -12.48 -14.39
C PRO A 40 25.03 -13.74 -14.62
N ASN A 41 24.64 -14.86 -14.04
CA ASN A 41 25.24 -16.17 -14.30
C ASN A 41 24.18 -17.24 -14.64
N GLN A 42 22.97 -16.79 -14.96
CA GLN A 42 21.84 -17.62 -15.35
C GLN A 42 21.05 -16.91 -16.45
N SER A 43 20.57 -17.69 -17.41
CA SER A 43 19.75 -17.21 -18.53
C SER A 43 18.33 -17.75 -18.41
N TYR A 44 17.36 -16.88 -18.67
CA TYR A 44 15.93 -17.18 -18.66
C TYR A 44 15.26 -16.65 -19.93
N ARG A 45 14.02 -17.09 -20.19
CA ARG A 45 13.19 -16.49 -21.26
C ARG A 45 12.11 -15.62 -20.66
N CYS A 46 11.92 -14.44 -21.25
CA CYS A 46 10.85 -13.52 -20.89
C CYS A 46 9.49 -14.22 -21.12
N PRO A 47 8.63 -14.34 -20.10
CA PRO A 47 7.33 -15.02 -20.24
C PRO A 47 6.36 -14.28 -21.18
N THR A 48 6.65 -13.03 -21.56
CA THR A 48 5.76 -12.20 -22.38
C THR A 48 6.25 -11.98 -23.80
N CYS A 49 7.56 -11.74 -24.00
CA CYS A 49 8.13 -11.52 -25.34
C CYS A 49 9.08 -12.62 -25.80
N ASN A 50 9.30 -13.65 -24.97
CA ASN A 50 10.21 -14.77 -25.22
C ASN A 50 11.69 -14.37 -25.46
N ALA A 51 12.07 -13.11 -25.20
CA ALA A 51 13.44 -12.65 -25.28
C ALA A 51 14.31 -13.27 -24.18
N ASN A 52 15.59 -13.47 -24.45
CA ASN A 52 16.54 -13.96 -23.46
C ASN A 52 16.82 -12.87 -22.41
N ILE A 53 16.62 -13.19 -21.12
CA ILE A 53 16.88 -12.32 -19.97
C ILE A 53 18.02 -12.92 -19.16
N GLY A 54 18.89 -12.09 -18.61
CA GLY A 54 20.01 -12.52 -17.76
C GLY A 54 21.29 -12.67 -18.58
N GLY A 55 21.99 -13.78 -18.44
CA GLY A 55 23.25 -14.03 -19.11
C GLY A 55 24.13 -15.07 -18.39
N GLU A 56 25.14 -15.60 -19.08
CA GLU A 56 26.02 -16.66 -18.59
C GLU A 56 27.46 -16.16 -18.43
N GLY A 57 28.22 -16.78 -17.52
CA GLY A 57 29.64 -16.47 -17.35
C GLY A 57 29.89 -15.01 -16.95
N TYR A 58 28.95 -14.38 -16.24
CA TYR A 58 29.02 -12.96 -15.84
C TYR A 58 28.87 -11.95 -17.00
N HIS A 59 28.38 -12.39 -18.15
CA HIS A 59 28.09 -11.56 -19.32
C HIS A 59 26.59 -11.45 -19.57
N LEU A 60 26.09 -10.25 -19.81
CA LEU A 60 24.68 -10.01 -20.17
C LEU A 60 24.36 -10.64 -21.53
N ALA A 61 23.18 -11.27 -21.63
CA ALA A 61 22.63 -11.67 -22.91
C ALA A 61 22.36 -10.45 -23.80
N ILE A 62 22.48 -10.64 -25.12
CA ILE A 62 22.34 -9.60 -26.14
C ILE A 62 20.99 -8.85 -25.96
N ASN A 63 21.04 -7.52 -26.01
CA ASN A 63 19.93 -6.59 -25.76
C ASN A 63 19.47 -6.44 -24.30
N ASN A 64 20.09 -7.13 -23.34
CA ASN A 64 19.92 -6.78 -21.93
C ASN A 64 20.82 -5.61 -21.57
N LYS A 65 20.35 -4.77 -20.65
CA LYS A 65 21.11 -3.66 -20.06
C LYS A 65 21.11 -3.85 -18.55
N ASP A 66 22.16 -3.38 -17.91
CA ASP A 66 22.15 -3.25 -16.45
C ASP A 66 20.96 -2.39 -16.03
N ALA A 67 20.26 -2.82 -14.99
CA ALA A 67 19.18 -2.02 -14.42
C ALA A 67 19.77 -0.66 -13.99
N SER A 68 19.28 0.43 -14.60
CA SER A 68 19.71 1.77 -14.21
C SER A 68 19.31 2.02 -12.76
N ARG A 69 20.30 2.31 -11.91
CA ARG A 69 20.10 2.70 -10.51
C ARG A 69 19.86 4.21 -10.35
N GLN A 70 19.66 4.95 -11.43
CA GLN A 70 19.40 6.38 -11.35
C GLN A 70 18.08 6.64 -10.61
N ASP A 71 18.14 7.49 -9.59
CA ASP A 71 16.96 7.89 -8.84
C ASP A 71 16.03 8.70 -9.77
N ARG A 72 14.90 8.11 -10.12
CA ARG A 72 13.84 8.74 -10.92
C ARG A 72 12.80 9.46 -10.07
N SER A 73 13.00 9.53 -8.76
CA SER A 73 12.06 10.22 -7.87
C SER A 73 12.19 11.74 -8.03
N SER A 74 11.04 12.42 -8.00
CA SER A 74 11.01 13.88 -8.01
C SER A 74 11.49 14.42 -6.65
N THR A 75 12.34 15.44 -6.66
CA THR A 75 12.84 16.13 -5.45
C THR A 75 11.92 17.28 -5.03
N GLY A 76 11.91 17.58 -3.74
CA GLY A 76 11.06 18.60 -3.11
C GLY A 76 9.76 18.02 -2.53
N HIS A 77 8.86 18.90 -2.13
CA HIS A 77 7.50 18.54 -1.70
C HIS A 77 6.62 18.44 -2.95
N ILE A 78 6.20 17.23 -3.31
CA ILE A 78 5.53 16.96 -4.60
C ILE A 78 4.03 16.68 -4.46
N LEU A 79 3.45 17.00 -3.29
CA LEU A 79 2.02 16.77 -3.07
C LEU A 79 1.24 17.98 -3.61
N GLY A 80 0.13 17.70 -4.27
CA GLY A 80 -0.82 18.73 -4.68
C GLY A 80 -1.56 19.35 -3.48
N ARG A 81 -2.66 20.06 -3.77
CA ARG A 81 -3.54 20.60 -2.72
C ARG A 81 -4.05 19.47 -1.81
N ALA A 82 -4.16 19.75 -0.51
CA ALA A 82 -4.77 18.84 0.43
C ALA A 82 -6.24 18.61 0.04
N GLN A 83 -6.57 17.42 -0.47
CA GLN A 83 -7.92 17.08 -0.87
C GLN A 83 -8.57 16.20 0.19
N ALA A 84 -9.73 16.63 0.70
CA ALA A 84 -10.54 15.82 1.63
C ALA A 84 -10.95 14.45 1.04
N GLN A 85 -10.97 14.31 -0.28
CA GLN A 85 -11.31 13.08 -1.00
C GLN A 85 -10.13 12.11 -1.20
N GLN A 86 -8.89 12.55 -0.98
CA GLN A 86 -7.72 11.68 -0.87
C GLN A 86 -7.68 11.12 0.55
N GLN A 87 -8.54 10.14 0.82
CA GLN A 87 -8.94 9.81 2.18
C GLN A 87 -7.83 9.20 3.05
N ASN A 88 -6.79 8.61 2.46
CA ASN A 88 -5.74 7.90 3.20
C ASN A 88 -4.34 8.29 2.67
N VAL A 89 -3.40 8.57 3.58
CA VAL A 89 -1.97 8.61 3.27
C VAL A 89 -1.57 7.23 2.76
N THR A 90 -1.15 7.07 1.52
CA THR A 90 -0.70 5.76 1.03
C THR A 90 0.53 5.31 1.81
N SER A 91 0.60 4.02 2.17
CA SER A 91 1.83 3.46 2.72
C SER A 91 2.96 3.62 1.70
N VAL A 92 4.08 4.17 2.14
CA VAL A 92 5.25 4.38 1.28
C VAL A 92 6.35 3.46 1.76
N ARG A 93 6.83 2.59 0.86
CA ARG A 93 7.91 1.63 1.14
C ARG A 93 7.56 0.69 2.31
N ASN A 94 8.22 0.85 3.45
CA ASN A 94 8.11 0.01 4.64
C ASN A 94 7.25 0.64 5.75
N LEU A 95 6.78 1.87 5.56
CA LEU A 95 6.06 2.61 6.59
C LEU A 95 4.58 2.23 6.59
N THR A 96 4.01 2.04 7.78
CA THR A 96 2.56 1.89 7.94
C THR A 96 1.86 3.22 7.65
N HIS A 97 0.55 3.18 7.40
CA HIS A 97 -0.26 4.39 7.16
C HIS A 97 -0.12 5.40 8.30
N LEU A 98 -0.13 4.92 9.55
CA LEU A 98 0.04 5.75 10.74
C LEU A 98 1.44 6.38 10.80
N SER A 99 2.50 5.58 10.62
CA SER A 99 3.87 6.07 10.62
C SER A 99 4.12 7.12 9.55
N CYS A 100 3.61 6.89 8.32
CA CYS A 100 3.64 7.89 7.25
C CYS A 100 2.90 9.16 7.64
N GLY A 101 1.69 9.05 8.21
CA GLY A 101 0.88 10.19 8.63
C GLY A 101 1.60 11.07 9.64
N VAL A 102 2.15 10.48 10.70
CA VAL A 102 2.89 11.21 11.74
C VAL A 102 4.17 11.85 11.19
N LEU A 103 4.96 11.10 10.42
CA LEU A 103 6.18 11.63 9.81
C LEU A 103 5.90 12.79 8.85
N ARG A 104 4.84 12.68 8.05
CA ARG A 104 4.39 13.72 7.12
C ARG A 104 3.91 14.96 7.88
N CYS A 105 3.13 14.77 8.94
CA CYS A 105 2.69 15.87 9.81
C CYS A 105 3.88 16.64 10.39
N LEU A 106 4.86 15.94 10.96
CA LEU A 106 6.07 16.56 11.52
C LEU A 106 6.89 17.30 10.46
N THR A 107 6.97 16.75 9.25
CA THR A 107 7.63 17.39 8.11
C THR A 107 6.94 18.70 7.74
N HIS A 108 5.60 18.70 7.64
CA HIS A 108 4.84 19.91 7.33
C HIS A 108 4.90 20.96 8.46
N VAL A 109 4.91 20.54 9.72
CA VAL A 109 5.14 21.44 10.87
C VAL A 109 6.52 22.08 10.78
N ALA A 110 7.57 21.32 10.47
CA ALA A 110 8.91 21.85 10.28
C ALA A 110 9.00 22.84 9.09
N MET A 111 8.33 22.52 7.97
CA MET A 111 8.22 23.45 6.84
C MET A 111 7.50 24.74 7.20
N LEU A 112 6.41 24.65 7.97
CA LEU A 112 5.64 25.81 8.43
C LEU A 112 6.51 26.70 9.34
N LEU A 113 7.23 26.13 10.29
CA LEU A 113 8.21 26.87 11.11
C LEU A 113 9.30 27.52 10.25
N GLY A 114 9.73 26.86 9.16
CA GLY A 114 10.68 27.45 8.21
C GLY A 114 10.15 28.69 7.48
N THR A 115 8.82 28.84 7.34
CA THR A 115 8.23 30.02 6.69
C THR A 115 8.45 31.31 7.49
N ASP A 116 8.59 31.21 8.81
CA ASP A 116 8.90 32.35 9.69
C ASP A 116 10.32 32.90 9.43
N GLN A 117 11.23 32.06 8.95
CA GLN A 117 12.60 32.47 8.60
C GLN A 117 12.72 32.94 7.15
N ASN A 118 12.23 32.13 6.20
CA ASN A 118 12.32 32.46 4.77
C ASN A 118 11.24 31.71 3.97
N ILE A 119 10.13 32.39 3.72
CA ILE A 119 9.01 31.84 2.94
C ILE A 119 9.40 31.50 1.50
N GLN A 120 10.31 32.24 0.86
CA GLN A 120 10.72 31.99 -0.52
C GLN A 120 11.46 30.66 -0.67
N ASN A 121 12.30 30.30 0.31
CA ASN A 121 13.01 29.01 0.32
C ASN A 121 12.02 27.85 0.45
N ILE A 122 11.01 27.97 1.33
CA ILE A 122 9.96 26.94 1.46
C ILE A 122 9.11 26.88 0.19
N ALA A 123 8.76 28.02 -0.40
CA ALA A 123 8.03 28.09 -1.67
C ALA A 123 8.78 27.35 -2.80
N ALA A 124 10.10 27.49 -2.87
CA ALA A 124 10.93 26.85 -3.89
C ALA A 124 10.98 25.30 -3.77
N VAL A 125 10.74 24.77 -2.57
CA VAL A 125 10.70 23.31 -2.32
C VAL A 125 9.38 22.70 -2.76
N ILE A 126 8.28 23.47 -2.77
CA ILE A 126 6.92 22.99 -3.06
C ILE A 126 6.66 22.92 -4.58
N LYS A 127 6.19 21.77 -5.03
CA LYS A 127 5.90 21.45 -6.43
C LYS A 127 4.53 20.73 -6.53
N PRO A 128 3.58 21.23 -7.32
CA PRO A 128 3.65 22.47 -8.11
C PRO A 128 3.67 23.73 -7.22
N PRO A 129 4.19 24.87 -7.73
CA PRO A 129 4.19 26.13 -6.99
C PRO A 129 2.79 26.51 -6.51
N VAL A 130 2.72 27.06 -5.30
CA VAL A 130 1.47 27.47 -4.65
C VAL A 130 1.50 28.96 -4.34
N HIS A 131 0.34 29.60 -4.37
CA HIS A 131 0.21 31.03 -4.11
C HIS A 131 0.39 31.37 -2.62
N ASP A 132 -0.31 30.65 -1.74
CA ASP A 132 -0.24 30.83 -0.30
C ASP A 132 0.40 29.60 0.35
N VAL A 133 1.69 29.71 0.66
CA VAL A 133 2.49 28.63 1.25
C VAL A 133 2.03 28.29 2.67
N VAL A 134 1.70 29.31 3.48
CA VAL A 134 1.32 29.12 4.88
C VAL A 134 -0.03 28.41 4.96
N GLN A 135 -1.02 28.87 4.18
CA GLN A 135 -2.33 28.24 4.13
C GLN A 135 -2.24 26.82 3.58
N PHE A 136 -1.45 26.62 2.52
CA PHE A 136 -1.20 25.29 1.96
C PHE A 136 -0.65 24.30 3.00
N LEU A 137 0.35 24.71 3.79
CA LEU A 137 0.94 23.87 4.83
C LEU A 137 -0.05 23.61 5.98
N LYS A 138 -0.83 24.62 6.41
CA LYS A 138 -1.87 24.46 7.43
C LYS A 138 -2.94 23.45 7.02
N GLU A 139 -3.39 23.51 5.76
CA GLU A 139 -4.37 22.55 5.23
C GLU A 139 -3.83 21.12 5.21
N HIS A 140 -2.54 20.95 4.85
CA HIS A 140 -1.87 19.64 4.92
C HIS A 140 -1.74 19.13 6.35
N ILE A 141 -1.34 19.97 7.31
CA ILE A 141 -1.23 19.58 8.73
C ILE A 141 -2.60 19.15 9.29
N GLN A 142 -3.67 19.91 9.01
CA GLN A 142 -5.02 19.54 9.42
C GLN A 142 -5.47 18.21 8.79
N HIS A 143 -5.14 18.01 7.52
CA HIS A 143 -5.43 16.76 6.84
C HIS A 143 -4.64 15.58 7.44
N ASP A 144 -3.37 15.78 7.78
CA ASP A 144 -2.52 14.77 8.42
C ASP A 144 -3.07 14.34 9.78
N ILE A 145 -3.47 15.30 10.62
CA ILE A 145 -4.09 15.04 11.93
C ILE A 145 -5.35 14.18 11.77
N ARG A 146 -6.24 14.53 10.82
CA ARG A 146 -7.44 13.73 10.54
C ARG A 146 -7.12 12.32 10.04
N CYS A 147 -6.06 12.17 9.24
CA CYS A 147 -5.60 10.86 8.80
C CYS A 147 -5.05 10.02 9.97
N ILE A 148 -4.32 10.63 10.91
CA ILE A 148 -3.83 9.99 12.13
C ILE A 148 -5.01 9.57 13.02
N ALA A 149 -5.97 10.46 13.24
CA ALA A 149 -7.21 10.21 13.99
C ALA A 149 -7.96 9.00 13.41
N LYS A 150 -8.21 9.02 12.09
CA LYS A 150 -8.86 7.90 11.38
C LYS A 150 -8.08 6.59 11.48
N SER A 151 -6.74 6.65 11.39
CA SER A 151 -5.88 5.45 11.43
C SER A 151 -5.90 4.77 12.80
N THR A 152 -6.02 5.56 13.87
CA THR A 152 -5.99 5.08 15.25
C THR A 152 -7.37 4.85 15.85
N GLY A 153 -8.44 5.29 15.16
CA GLY A 153 -9.81 5.27 15.71
C GLY A 153 -10.05 6.32 16.80
N ASN A 154 -9.16 7.31 16.89
CA ASN A 154 -9.18 8.39 17.87
C ASN A 154 -9.78 9.68 17.27
N ASN A 155 -10.03 10.68 18.11
CA ASN A 155 -10.44 12.01 17.65
C ASN A 155 -9.24 12.88 17.25
N ASP A 156 -9.50 14.08 16.69
CA ASP A 156 -8.45 15.00 16.24
C ASP A 156 -7.56 15.48 17.41
N ASP A 157 -8.10 15.62 18.63
CA ASP A 157 -7.35 16.05 19.81
C ASP A 157 -6.37 14.97 20.29
N GLU A 158 -6.82 13.73 20.40
CA GLU A 158 -5.98 12.56 20.69
C GLU A 158 -4.92 12.37 19.58
N ALA A 159 -5.26 12.62 18.32
CA ALA A 159 -4.29 12.57 17.22
C ALA A 159 -3.21 13.66 17.33
N MET A 160 -3.57 14.89 17.71
CA MET A 160 -2.61 15.94 18.04
C MET A 160 -1.75 15.54 19.24
N GLN A 161 -2.33 14.92 20.26
CA GLN A 161 -1.63 14.45 21.44
C GLN A 161 -0.60 13.36 21.08
N ILE A 162 -0.89 12.45 20.15
CA ILE A 162 0.07 11.49 19.60
C ILE A 162 1.27 12.21 18.97
N VAL A 163 1.04 13.25 18.16
CA VAL A 163 2.14 14.05 17.58
C VAL A 163 2.97 14.70 18.68
N HIS A 164 2.33 15.24 19.72
CA HIS A 164 3.04 15.80 20.88
C HIS A 164 3.85 14.76 21.65
N LEU A 165 3.33 13.54 21.84
CA LEU A 165 4.07 12.45 22.48
C LEU A 165 5.34 12.09 21.69
N VAL A 166 5.28 12.09 20.36
CA VAL A 166 6.48 11.91 19.52
C VAL A 166 7.46 13.06 19.70
N LEU A 167 7.01 14.32 19.72
CA LEU A 167 7.88 15.47 19.98
C LEU A 167 8.58 15.39 21.34
N VAL A 168 7.85 14.98 22.39
CA VAL A 168 8.43 14.72 23.72
C VAL A 168 9.46 13.60 23.65
N GLY A 169 9.17 12.52 22.92
CA GLY A 169 10.12 11.43 22.68
C GLY A 169 11.40 11.90 21.99
N ILE A 170 11.30 12.82 21.03
CA ILE A 170 12.46 13.44 20.36
C ILE A 170 13.29 14.25 21.36
N VAL A 171 12.66 15.13 22.14
CA VAL A 171 13.34 15.98 23.12
C VAL A 171 14.07 15.14 24.18
N ASN A 172 13.42 14.10 24.70
CA ASN A 172 14.00 13.23 25.73
C ASN A 172 15.18 12.38 25.23
N ASN A 173 15.31 12.19 23.91
CA ASN A 173 16.32 11.34 23.29
C ASN A 173 17.32 12.11 22.41
N LEU A 174 17.43 13.44 22.56
CA LEU A 174 18.37 14.30 21.81
C LEU A 174 19.84 13.83 21.92
N GLY A 175 20.19 13.09 22.97
CA GLY A 175 21.53 12.53 23.21
C GLY A 175 21.86 11.24 22.43
N GLN A 176 20.89 10.56 21.81
CA GLN A 176 21.11 9.31 21.06
C GLN A 176 21.59 9.54 19.61
N GLN A 177 22.55 10.45 19.42
CA GLN A 177 23.09 10.88 18.11
C GLN A 177 23.79 9.77 17.31
N GLY A 178 24.16 8.65 17.95
CA GLY A 178 24.98 7.60 17.32
C GLY A 178 24.38 6.95 16.06
N GLY A 179 23.05 6.93 15.93
CA GLY A 179 22.37 6.39 14.74
C GLY A 179 22.34 7.34 13.53
N TYR A 180 22.60 8.64 13.73
CA TYR A 180 22.46 9.68 12.71
C TYR A 180 23.79 10.20 12.17
N ALA A 181 24.92 9.80 12.78
CA ALA A 181 26.25 10.34 12.47
C ALA A 181 26.71 10.18 11.00
N ASN A 182 26.16 9.19 10.28
CA ASN A 182 26.51 8.90 8.87
C ASN A 182 25.43 9.33 7.87
N ILE A 183 24.43 10.10 8.30
CA ILE A 183 23.32 10.54 7.45
C ILE A 183 23.63 11.95 6.95
N ASP A 184 23.59 12.14 5.62
CA ASP A 184 23.69 13.48 5.02
C ASP A 184 22.47 14.32 5.45
N GLY A 185 22.72 15.35 6.26
CA GLY A 185 21.69 16.24 6.79
C GLY A 185 20.91 17.01 5.72
N ASN A 186 21.42 17.08 4.48
CA ASN A 186 20.71 17.67 3.35
C ASN A 186 19.78 16.70 2.63
N LEU A 187 19.81 15.40 2.98
CA LEU A 187 18.93 14.36 2.45
C LEU A 187 18.86 14.31 0.91
N ILE A 188 20.01 14.53 0.24
CA ILE A 188 20.08 14.72 -1.22
C ILE A 188 19.72 13.43 -1.97
N THR A 189 20.19 12.28 -1.46
CA THR A 189 20.02 10.98 -2.13
C THR A 189 18.85 10.19 -1.58
N LYS A 190 18.24 9.34 -2.42
CA LYS A 190 17.21 8.37 -1.99
C LYS A 190 17.68 7.47 -0.85
N ASP A 191 18.94 7.06 -0.89
CA ASP A 191 19.52 6.21 0.15
C ASP A 191 19.63 6.97 1.47
N SER A 192 20.14 8.21 1.47
CA SER A 192 20.18 9.07 2.66
C SER A 192 18.79 9.30 3.26
N ARG A 193 17.79 9.61 2.42
CA ARG A 193 16.37 9.74 2.85
C ARG A 193 15.84 8.46 3.48
N THR A 194 16.12 7.29 2.87
CA THR A 194 15.64 6.00 3.38
C THR A 194 16.32 5.63 4.70
N THR A 195 17.63 5.86 4.82
CA THR A 195 18.37 5.64 6.07
C THR A 195 17.89 6.58 7.18
N TRP A 196 17.61 7.85 6.87
CA TRP A 196 17.01 8.78 7.82
C TRP A 196 15.64 8.31 8.29
N GLU A 197 14.75 7.89 7.38
CA GLU A 197 13.44 7.37 7.75
C GLU A 197 13.54 6.14 8.65
N ASP A 198 14.37 5.16 8.29
CA ASP A 198 14.54 3.94 9.08
C ASP A 198 15.07 4.26 10.50
N ALA A 199 16.05 5.17 10.61
CA ALA A 199 16.58 5.62 11.90
C ALA A 199 15.52 6.38 12.73
N PHE A 200 14.86 7.36 12.12
CA PHE A 200 13.82 8.18 12.78
C PHE A 200 12.64 7.31 13.26
N MET A 201 12.25 6.34 12.45
CA MET A 201 11.22 5.36 12.80
C MET A 201 11.62 4.53 14.01
N THR A 202 12.83 4.01 14.04
CA THR A 202 13.29 3.10 15.09
C THR A 202 13.48 3.85 16.41
N THR A 203 14.06 5.05 16.36
CA THR A 203 14.40 5.81 17.57
C THR A 203 13.20 6.54 18.16
N PHE A 204 12.32 7.15 17.33
CA PHE A 204 11.33 8.11 17.82
C PHE A 204 9.87 7.69 17.58
N LEU A 205 9.52 7.16 16.40
CA LEU A 205 8.12 6.80 16.13
C LEU A 205 7.73 5.47 16.76
N THR A 206 8.47 4.40 16.50
CA THR A 206 8.09 3.04 16.93
C THR A 206 7.81 2.95 18.43
N PRO A 207 8.64 3.50 19.33
CA PRO A 207 8.38 3.46 20.77
C PRO A 207 7.07 4.13 21.19
N VAL A 208 6.65 5.18 20.46
CA VAL A 208 5.39 5.88 20.73
C VAL A 208 4.23 5.14 20.08
N LEU A 209 4.35 4.81 18.79
CA LEU A 209 3.28 4.21 18.00
C LEU A 209 2.90 2.80 18.45
N SER A 210 3.82 2.07 19.09
CA SER A 210 3.56 0.75 19.65
C SER A 210 2.84 0.78 21.00
N ALA A 211 2.79 1.94 21.66
CA ALA A 211 2.27 2.12 23.01
C ALA A 211 1.32 3.33 23.09
N ILE A 212 0.67 3.71 21.98
CA ILE A 212 -0.22 4.87 21.91
C ILE A 212 -1.31 4.77 22.98
N SER A 213 -1.91 3.59 23.12
CA SER A 213 -3.03 3.39 24.06
C SER A 213 -2.61 3.70 25.50
N ASP A 214 -1.48 3.15 25.94
CA ASP A 214 -0.94 3.36 27.29
C ASP A 214 -0.47 4.80 27.49
N LEU A 215 0.22 5.38 26.51
CA LEU A 215 0.73 6.75 26.58
C LEU A 215 -0.40 7.78 26.61
N LEU A 216 -1.50 7.56 25.88
CA LEU A 216 -2.68 8.41 25.94
C LEU A 216 -3.36 8.30 27.30
N GLN A 217 -3.47 7.10 27.86
CA GLN A 217 -4.02 6.88 29.20
C GLN A 217 -3.19 7.56 30.28
N ASP A 218 -1.86 7.45 30.21
CA ASP A 218 -0.93 8.14 31.11
C ASP A 218 -1.05 9.66 31.00
N SER A 219 -1.17 10.17 29.77
CA SER A 219 -1.32 11.60 29.49
C SER A 219 -2.65 12.13 30.03
N LEU A 220 -3.74 11.36 29.85
CA LEU A 220 -5.03 11.64 30.48
C LEU A 220 -4.88 11.70 32.00
N GLY A 221 -4.23 10.70 32.62
CA GLY A 221 -3.99 10.69 34.07
C GLY A 221 -3.21 11.92 34.57
N ARG A 222 -2.29 12.47 33.76
CA ARG A 222 -1.60 13.74 34.07
C ARG A 222 -2.55 14.93 33.96
N MET A 223 -3.41 14.98 32.95
CA MET A 223 -4.42 16.04 32.78
C MET A 223 -5.44 16.05 33.92
N VAL A 224 -5.86 14.88 34.41
CA VAL A 224 -6.76 14.76 35.57
C VAL A 224 -6.12 15.34 36.85
N ARG A 225 -4.81 15.16 37.02
CA ARG A 225 -4.08 15.67 38.19
C ARG A 225 -3.76 17.17 38.11
N ASP A 226 -3.88 17.81 36.96
CA ASP A 226 -3.72 19.27 36.84
C ASP A 226 -4.99 19.96 37.36
N GLU A 227 -4.91 20.65 38.49
CA GLU A 227 -6.06 21.29 39.14
C GLU A 227 -6.83 22.28 38.23
N ARG A 228 -6.18 22.83 37.21
CA ARG A 228 -6.81 23.76 36.26
C ARG A 228 -7.70 23.04 35.25
N LEU A 229 -7.37 21.79 34.92
CA LEU A 229 -8.05 20.98 33.90
C LEU A 229 -8.91 19.88 34.52
N GLY A 230 -8.40 19.19 35.54
CA GLY A 230 -9.04 18.08 36.22
C GLY A 230 -10.31 18.44 36.99
N ASN A 231 -10.51 19.73 37.31
CA ASN A 231 -11.76 20.24 37.91
C ASN A 231 -12.82 20.60 36.87
N ASN A 232 -12.51 20.54 35.57
CA ASN A 232 -13.46 20.85 34.51
C ASN A 232 -14.52 19.74 34.42
N ARG A 233 -15.79 20.09 34.72
CA ARG A 233 -16.92 19.14 34.71
C ARG A 233 -17.12 18.42 33.37
N LEU A 234 -16.92 19.13 32.25
CA LEU A 234 -17.09 18.52 30.93
C LEU A 234 -16.00 17.49 30.65
N MET A 235 -14.75 17.79 31.03
CA MET A 235 -13.62 16.86 30.89
C MET A 235 -13.85 15.59 31.72
N ARG A 236 -14.28 15.75 32.97
CA ARG A 236 -14.56 14.61 33.86
C ARG A 236 -15.73 13.76 33.38
N LEU A 237 -16.76 14.38 32.79
CA LEU A 237 -17.88 13.67 32.16
C LEU A 237 -17.44 12.94 30.88
N LEU A 238 -16.70 13.61 29.99
CA LEU A 238 -16.28 13.06 28.69
C LEU A 238 -15.36 11.84 28.85
N HIS A 239 -14.44 11.89 29.82
CA HIS A 239 -13.51 10.81 30.12
C HIS A 239 -14.04 9.83 31.20
N GLU A 240 -15.32 9.94 31.56
CA GLU A 240 -16.00 9.06 32.52
C GLU A 240 -15.30 8.93 33.89
N LEU A 241 -14.63 10.00 34.34
CA LEU A 241 -13.88 10.04 35.60
C LEU A 241 -14.77 10.05 36.84
N ASP A 242 -15.99 10.61 36.69
CA ASP A 242 -17.00 10.76 37.75
C ASP A 242 -18.19 9.80 37.58
N GLY A 243 -18.00 8.67 36.90
CA GLY A 243 -19.09 7.73 36.65
C GLY A 243 -19.81 7.29 37.94
N PRO A 244 -21.16 7.18 37.96
CA PRO A 244 -21.87 6.65 39.11
C PRO A 244 -21.35 5.25 39.45
N ASN A 245 -21.41 4.85 40.71
CA ASN A 245 -20.97 3.51 41.12
C ASN A 245 -21.95 2.46 40.55
N TYR A 246 -21.65 1.94 39.36
CA TYR A 246 -22.54 1.09 38.56
C TYR A 246 -22.86 -0.26 39.22
N GLU A 247 -22.16 -0.61 40.30
CA GLU A 247 -22.44 -1.79 41.15
C GLU A 247 -23.87 -1.77 41.75
N SER A 248 -24.53 -0.61 41.79
CA SER A 248 -25.89 -0.44 42.35
C SER A 248 -27.02 -0.36 41.31
N ILE A 249 -26.74 -0.52 40.00
CA ILE A 249 -27.80 -0.46 38.98
C ILE A 249 -28.46 -1.84 38.84
N THR A 250 -29.62 -2.00 39.47
CA THR A 250 -30.43 -3.23 39.40
C THR A 250 -31.40 -3.26 38.21
N GLU A 251 -31.70 -2.11 37.58
CA GLU A 251 -32.62 -2.00 36.45
C GLU A 251 -32.04 -1.14 35.31
N LEU A 252 -32.02 -1.67 34.08
CA LEU A 252 -31.67 -0.90 32.88
C LEU A 252 -32.86 -0.04 32.45
N ASP A 253 -32.94 1.19 32.96
CA ASP A 253 -33.82 2.22 32.38
C ASP A 253 -33.11 2.93 31.20
N SER A 254 -33.92 3.46 30.28
CA SER A 254 -33.56 4.33 29.16
C SER A 254 -32.67 5.53 29.54
N MET A 255 -32.73 5.98 30.80
CA MET A 255 -31.90 7.06 31.34
C MET A 255 -30.55 6.58 31.90
N CYS A 256 -30.24 5.29 31.82
CA CYS A 256 -28.98 4.73 32.32
C CYS A 256 -27.78 5.31 31.56
N PRO A 257 -26.84 6.03 32.22
CA PRO A 257 -25.68 6.63 31.57
C PRO A 257 -24.78 5.63 30.85
N ALA A 258 -24.77 4.36 31.29
CA ALA A 258 -24.03 3.29 30.64
C ALA A 258 -24.50 3.03 29.18
N LEU A 259 -25.77 3.31 28.87
CA LEU A 259 -26.32 3.16 27.51
C LEU A 259 -25.83 4.26 26.56
N TRP A 260 -25.49 5.43 27.09
CA TRP A 260 -25.08 6.61 26.34
C TRP A 260 -23.56 6.77 26.22
N ARG A 261 -22.79 5.77 26.68
CA ARG A 261 -21.33 5.75 26.55
C ARG A 261 -20.92 5.77 25.09
N TYR A 262 -19.95 6.64 24.79
CA TYR A 262 -19.37 6.70 23.46
C TYR A 262 -18.60 5.41 23.16
N ARG A 263 -18.83 4.86 21.97
CA ARG A 263 -18.11 3.68 21.46
C ARG A 263 -17.30 4.06 20.24
N LYS A 264 -16.00 3.78 20.28
CA LYS A 264 -15.13 3.98 19.12
C LYS A 264 -15.63 3.14 17.95
N LYS A 265 -15.82 3.78 16.79
CA LYS A 265 -16.24 3.09 15.57
C LYS A 265 -15.11 2.17 15.11
N ILE A 266 -15.44 0.90 14.88
CA ILE A 266 -14.48 -0.07 14.34
C ILE A 266 -14.30 0.19 12.85
N THR A 267 -13.04 0.35 12.43
CA THR A 267 -12.62 0.52 11.04
C THR A 267 -11.48 -0.45 10.74
N ILE A 268 -11.20 -0.68 9.46
CA ILE A 268 -10.11 -1.57 9.04
C ILE A 268 -8.75 -0.94 9.36
N GLU A 269 -8.66 0.38 9.30
CA GLU A 269 -7.48 1.12 9.73
C GLU A 269 -7.24 0.96 11.24
N ASN A 270 -8.27 1.10 12.08
CA ASN A 270 -8.18 0.86 13.52
C ASN A 270 -7.79 -0.61 13.82
N LEU A 271 -8.36 -1.58 13.11
CA LEU A 271 -7.96 -2.98 13.22
C LEU A 271 -6.46 -3.16 12.92
N SER A 272 -5.98 -2.57 11.83
CA SER A 272 -4.56 -2.65 11.43
C SER A 272 -3.65 -2.05 12.49
N PHE A 273 -4.05 -0.93 13.07
CA PHE A 273 -3.36 -0.29 14.18
C PHE A 273 -3.33 -1.18 15.43
N LYS A 274 -4.48 -1.68 15.88
CA LYS A 274 -4.60 -2.56 17.06
C LYS A 274 -3.83 -3.86 16.89
N PHE A 275 -3.80 -4.41 15.67
CA PHE A 275 -3.00 -5.58 15.35
C PHE A 275 -1.50 -5.27 15.42
N GLN A 276 -1.07 -4.07 15.03
CA GLN A 276 0.32 -3.65 15.13
C GLN A 276 0.75 -3.55 16.61
N GLU A 277 -0.04 -2.91 17.48
CA GLU A 277 0.20 -2.87 18.94
C GLU A 277 0.31 -4.30 19.50
N TYR A 278 -0.65 -5.17 19.17
CA TYR A 278 -0.65 -6.58 19.57
C TYR A 278 0.61 -7.34 19.12
N SER A 279 1.03 -7.16 17.86
CA SER A 279 2.15 -7.90 17.27
C SER A 279 3.53 -7.54 17.84
N GLN A 280 3.65 -6.38 18.48
CA GLN A 280 4.90 -5.86 19.05
C GLN A 280 5.02 -6.10 20.57
N GLY A 281 3.97 -6.61 21.23
CA GLY A 281 3.98 -6.96 22.65
C GLY A 281 5.02 -8.03 23.00
N CYS A 282 5.63 -7.92 24.18
CA CYS A 282 6.70 -8.81 24.66
C CYS A 282 6.22 -10.25 24.90
N ASP A 283 4.95 -10.44 25.25
CA ASP A 283 4.33 -11.75 25.36
C ASP A 283 3.91 -12.20 23.98
N LYS A 284 4.63 -13.15 23.38
CA LYS A 284 4.38 -13.68 22.03
C LYS A 284 3.14 -14.60 22.00
N PRO A 285 1.93 -14.15 21.64
CA PRO A 285 0.77 -15.02 21.62
C PRO A 285 0.54 -15.36 20.14
N GLU A 286 0.91 -16.58 19.73
CA GLU A 286 0.60 -17.17 18.41
C GLU A 286 0.51 -16.18 17.23
N ARG A 287 1.60 -16.04 16.48
CA ARG A 287 1.70 -15.08 15.37
C ARG A 287 0.64 -15.37 14.32
N CYS A 288 -0.36 -14.49 14.22
CA CYS A 288 -1.33 -14.47 13.12
C CYS A 288 -0.63 -13.92 11.86
N GLU A 289 0.30 -14.68 11.30
CA GLU A 289 1.20 -14.24 10.23
C GLU A 289 0.46 -14.00 8.91
N VAL A 290 -0.62 -14.74 8.65
CA VAL A 290 -1.44 -14.55 7.45
C VAL A 290 -2.26 -13.29 7.57
N LEU A 291 -2.84 -13.03 8.76
CA LEU A 291 -3.53 -11.78 9.05
C LEU A 291 -2.56 -10.59 8.93
N ALA A 292 -1.34 -10.72 9.43
CA ALA A 292 -0.30 -9.70 9.30
C ALA A 292 0.02 -9.37 7.83
N GLU A 293 0.23 -10.41 7.00
CA GLU A 293 0.50 -10.24 5.57
C GLU A 293 -0.71 -9.64 4.82
N PHE A 294 -1.93 -10.03 5.20
CA PHE A 294 -3.16 -9.46 4.63
C PHE A 294 -3.28 -7.98 4.97
N LEU A 295 -3.21 -7.59 6.24
CA LEU A 295 -3.36 -6.19 6.69
C LEU A 295 -2.29 -5.28 6.07
N LYS A 296 -1.07 -5.81 5.89
CA LYS A 296 0.02 -5.09 5.21
C LYS A 296 -0.29 -4.73 3.75
N LYS A 297 -1.03 -5.58 3.04
CA LYS A 297 -1.35 -5.43 1.60
C LYS A 297 -2.82 -5.08 1.36
N GLU A 298 -3.61 -4.91 2.41
CA GLU A 298 -5.06 -4.86 2.39
C GLU A 298 -5.59 -3.82 1.39
N HIS A 299 -5.03 -2.61 1.44
CA HIS A 299 -5.44 -1.51 0.57
C HIS A 299 -5.34 -1.85 -0.92
N HIS A 300 -4.27 -2.56 -1.31
CA HIS A 300 -4.11 -3.03 -2.69
C HIS A 300 -4.97 -4.26 -2.96
N LEU A 301 -5.11 -5.21 -2.02
CA LEU A 301 -5.90 -6.43 -2.20
C LEU A 301 -7.38 -6.14 -2.53
N ARG A 302 -7.95 -5.07 -1.97
CA ARG A 302 -9.31 -4.59 -2.30
C ARG A 302 -9.54 -4.38 -3.79
N THR A 303 -8.48 -4.16 -4.58
CA THR A 303 -8.59 -3.91 -6.02
C THR A 303 -8.81 -5.17 -6.84
N LEU A 304 -8.48 -6.35 -6.31
CA LEU A 304 -8.59 -7.62 -7.01
C LEU A 304 -10.03 -7.94 -7.42
N GLN A 305 -11.02 -7.45 -6.67
CA GLN A 305 -12.44 -7.61 -7.01
C GLN A 305 -12.83 -7.00 -8.36
N TYR A 306 -12.07 -6.01 -8.85
CA TYR A 306 -12.33 -5.30 -10.10
C TYR A 306 -11.70 -5.99 -11.31
N LEU A 307 -10.73 -6.89 -11.11
CA LEU A 307 -9.96 -7.54 -12.17
C LEU A 307 -10.87 -8.27 -13.19
N PRO A 308 -11.89 -9.08 -12.81
CA PRO A 308 -12.77 -9.72 -13.79
C PRO A 308 -13.51 -8.71 -14.68
N GLY A 309 -13.91 -7.57 -14.10
CA GLY A 309 -14.54 -6.48 -14.84
C GLY A 309 -13.60 -5.80 -15.81
N ILE A 310 -12.33 -5.62 -15.43
CA ILE A 310 -11.28 -5.05 -16.29
C ILE A 310 -11.01 -5.98 -17.48
N ILE A 311 -10.85 -7.28 -17.24
CA ILE A 311 -10.61 -8.24 -18.33
C ILE A 311 -11.82 -8.34 -19.26
N LYS A 312 -13.04 -8.32 -18.71
CA LYS A 312 -14.27 -8.27 -19.52
C LYS A 312 -14.36 -6.99 -20.35
N LEU A 313 -14.02 -5.83 -19.78
CA LEU A 313 -13.94 -4.56 -20.52
C LEU A 313 -13.00 -4.70 -21.71
N GLN A 314 -11.79 -5.16 -21.45
CA GLN A 314 -10.76 -5.32 -22.46
C GLN A 314 -11.24 -6.24 -23.56
N ARG A 315 -11.78 -7.42 -23.24
CA ARG A 315 -12.29 -8.38 -24.24
C ARG A 315 -13.36 -7.77 -25.14
N LEU A 316 -14.32 -7.03 -24.58
CA LEU A 316 -15.35 -6.35 -25.37
C LEU A 316 -14.77 -5.24 -26.25
N LEU A 317 -13.75 -4.52 -25.76
CA LEU A 317 -13.04 -3.53 -26.57
C LEU A 317 -12.22 -4.20 -27.67
N PHE A 318 -11.59 -5.36 -27.41
CA PHE A 318 -10.97 -6.20 -28.44
C PHE A 318 -12.00 -6.58 -29.49
N GLU A 319 -13.11 -7.22 -29.12
CA GLU A 319 -14.16 -7.64 -30.07
C GLU A 319 -14.67 -6.47 -30.93
N LYS A 320 -14.75 -5.26 -30.36
CA LYS A 320 -15.25 -4.06 -31.06
C LYS A 320 -14.21 -3.39 -31.98
N PHE A 321 -12.95 -3.32 -31.55
CA PHE A 321 -11.92 -2.50 -32.21
C PHE A 321 -10.79 -3.31 -32.86
N HIS A 322 -10.72 -4.62 -32.65
CA HIS A 322 -9.65 -5.45 -33.17
C HIS A 322 -9.49 -5.26 -34.68
N ARG A 323 -8.28 -4.84 -35.09
CA ARG A 323 -7.87 -4.55 -36.48
C ARG A 323 -8.64 -3.43 -37.19
N ARG A 324 -9.48 -2.66 -36.48
CA ARG A 324 -10.26 -1.54 -37.06
C ARG A 324 -9.80 -0.18 -36.58
N LEU A 325 -9.25 -0.12 -35.37
CA LEU A 325 -8.83 1.13 -34.74
C LEU A 325 -7.34 1.36 -34.97
N ASP A 326 -7.00 2.51 -35.54
CA ASP A 326 -5.60 2.94 -35.60
C ASP A 326 -5.17 3.62 -34.29
N ARG A 327 -3.86 3.82 -34.12
CA ARG A 327 -3.33 4.37 -32.86
C ARG A 327 -3.75 5.83 -32.63
N ASN A 328 -3.75 6.64 -33.67
CA ASN A 328 -4.08 8.07 -33.57
C ASN A 328 -5.58 8.24 -33.28
N GLU A 329 -6.42 7.48 -33.96
CA GLU A 329 -7.86 7.39 -33.71
C GLU A 329 -8.14 6.95 -32.27
N ALA A 330 -7.40 5.96 -31.74
CA ALA A 330 -7.55 5.49 -30.38
C ALA A 330 -7.18 6.53 -29.31
N GLU A 331 -6.25 7.43 -29.63
CA GLU A 331 -5.81 8.53 -28.76
C GLU A 331 -6.79 9.73 -28.81
N GLU A 332 -7.43 9.99 -29.94
CA GLU A 332 -8.46 11.04 -30.09
C GLU A 332 -9.87 10.59 -29.65
N PHE A 333 -10.12 9.28 -29.66
CA PHE A 333 -11.42 8.72 -29.32
C PHE A 333 -11.58 8.57 -27.80
N THR A 334 -12.15 9.61 -27.21
CA THR A 334 -12.40 9.69 -25.76
C THR A 334 -13.49 8.73 -25.26
N LEU A 335 -13.42 8.35 -23.99
CA LEU A 335 -14.43 7.58 -23.27
C LEU A 335 -15.84 8.19 -23.41
N GLY A 336 -15.96 9.51 -23.30
CA GLY A 336 -17.24 10.21 -23.42
C GLY A 336 -17.86 10.05 -24.82
N LYS A 337 -17.05 10.13 -25.88
CA LYS A 337 -17.49 9.84 -27.25
C LYS A 337 -17.90 8.37 -27.39
N PHE A 338 -17.08 7.44 -26.90
CA PHE A 338 -17.37 6.01 -26.93
C PHE A 338 -18.70 5.62 -26.27
N LEU A 339 -18.96 6.15 -25.07
CA LEU A 339 -20.21 5.88 -24.35
C LEU A 339 -21.44 6.50 -25.03
N LYS A 340 -21.28 7.61 -25.76
CA LYS A 340 -22.34 8.19 -26.60
C LYS A 340 -22.63 7.33 -27.83
N THR A 341 -21.62 6.75 -28.45
CA THR A 341 -21.79 5.85 -29.61
C THR A 341 -22.36 4.48 -29.23
N SER A 342 -22.26 4.07 -27.95
CA SER A 342 -22.62 2.74 -27.47
C SER A 342 -23.90 2.75 -26.63
N THR A 343 -24.95 3.46 -27.05
CA THR A 343 -26.14 3.77 -26.23
C THR A 343 -26.84 2.55 -25.63
N GLN A 344 -27.03 1.48 -26.40
CA GLN A 344 -27.76 0.27 -25.98
C GLN A 344 -27.05 -0.54 -24.88
N VAL A 345 -25.71 -0.43 -24.81
CA VAL A 345 -24.86 -1.17 -23.85
C VAL A 345 -24.10 -0.21 -22.93
N LYS A 346 -24.54 1.06 -22.88
CA LYS A 346 -23.86 2.14 -22.18
C LYS A 346 -23.68 1.82 -20.70
N GLU A 347 -24.73 1.35 -20.03
CA GLU A 347 -24.69 1.03 -18.60
C GLU A 347 -23.69 -0.08 -18.29
N GLN A 348 -23.65 -1.12 -19.12
CA GLN A 348 -22.68 -2.20 -18.98
C GLN A 348 -21.25 -1.68 -19.13
N PHE A 349 -20.96 -0.89 -20.17
CA PHE A 349 -19.62 -0.31 -20.34
C PHE A 349 -19.29 0.68 -19.22
N SER A 350 -20.24 1.49 -18.75
CA SER A 350 -20.04 2.40 -17.62
C SER A 350 -19.67 1.64 -16.35
N ALA A 351 -20.33 0.52 -16.05
CA ALA A 351 -19.98 -0.32 -14.90
C ALA A 351 -18.58 -0.94 -15.03
N LEU A 352 -18.22 -1.44 -16.23
CA LEU A 352 -16.92 -2.05 -16.48
C LEU A 352 -15.78 -1.01 -16.46
N VAL A 353 -16.00 0.17 -17.01
CA VAL A 353 -15.06 1.30 -16.94
C VAL A 353 -14.92 1.79 -15.50
N ASN A 354 -16.00 1.78 -14.72
CA ASN A 354 -15.92 2.11 -13.30
C ASN A 354 -15.00 1.13 -12.54
N ASN A 355 -15.03 -0.17 -12.84
CA ASN A 355 -14.09 -1.14 -12.25
C ASN A 355 -12.63 -0.78 -12.56
N PHE A 356 -12.32 -0.44 -13.83
CA PHE A 356 -10.98 0.03 -14.20
C PHE A 356 -10.60 1.31 -13.44
N LYS A 357 -11.51 2.29 -13.40
CA LYS A 357 -11.32 3.57 -12.70
C LYS A 357 -11.02 3.37 -11.22
N MET A 358 -11.77 2.50 -10.53
CA MET A 358 -11.59 2.24 -9.10
C MET A 358 -10.26 1.54 -8.82
N ALA A 359 -9.91 0.52 -9.60
CA ALA A 359 -8.61 -0.13 -9.47
C ALA A 359 -7.45 0.84 -9.76
N TRP A 360 -7.54 1.60 -10.86
CA TRP A 360 -6.54 2.60 -11.25
C TRP A 360 -6.33 3.66 -10.16
N LYS A 361 -7.41 4.20 -9.59
CA LYS A 361 -7.34 5.21 -8.53
C LYS A 361 -6.49 4.74 -7.34
N ILE A 362 -6.61 3.47 -6.97
CA ILE A 362 -5.90 2.89 -5.82
C ILE A 362 -4.43 2.60 -6.16
N VAL A 363 -4.14 2.01 -7.33
CA VAL A 363 -2.80 1.46 -7.61
C VAL A 363 -1.90 2.37 -8.44
N ARG A 364 -2.42 3.39 -9.14
CA ARG A 364 -1.66 4.17 -10.14
C ARG A 364 -0.35 4.75 -9.63
N LEU A 365 -0.31 5.20 -8.37
CA LEU A 365 0.92 5.75 -7.76
C LEU A 365 1.94 4.67 -7.41
N SER A 366 1.52 3.41 -7.29
CA SER A 366 2.39 2.25 -7.10
C SER A 366 2.97 1.71 -8.41
N LEU A 367 2.40 2.08 -9.57
CA LEU A 367 2.83 1.59 -10.90
C LEU A 367 4.06 2.31 -11.48
N SER A 368 4.48 3.44 -10.88
CA SER A 368 5.68 4.16 -11.31
C SER A 368 6.97 3.51 -10.79
N GLN A 369 6.88 2.41 -10.03
CA GLN A 369 8.05 1.71 -9.48
C GLN A 369 8.76 0.88 -10.56
N ASP A 370 10.06 0.64 -10.37
CA ASP A 370 10.91 -0.08 -11.32
C ASP A 370 10.35 -1.48 -11.59
N GLY A 371 10.02 -1.74 -12.85
CA GLY A 371 9.46 -2.99 -13.33
C GLY A 371 9.34 -3.02 -14.84
N PRO A 372 9.15 -4.22 -15.44
CA PRO A 372 9.09 -4.40 -16.89
C PRO A 372 7.96 -3.61 -17.57
N TYR A 373 6.93 -3.24 -16.79
CA TYR A 373 5.78 -2.46 -17.25
C TYR A 373 5.66 -1.09 -16.58
N SER A 374 6.77 -0.57 -16.03
CA SER A 374 6.81 0.76 -15.41
C SER A 374 6.32 1.86 -16.36
N ILE A 375 5.36 2.67 -15.91
CA ILE A 375 4.78 3.78 -16.68
C ILE A 375 5.31 5.12 -16.17
N SER A 376 5.23 6.17 -16.99
CA SER A 376 5.72 7.50 -16.58
C SER A 376 4.88 8.08 -15.45
N GLN A 377 5.50 8.93 -14.62
CA GLN A 377 4.81 9.59 -13.52
C GLN A 377 3.62 10.44 -14.00
N GLU A 378 3.75 11.10 -15.15
CA GLU A 378 2.66 11.85 -15.81
C GLU A 378 1.44 10.96 -16.09
N MET A 379 1.66 9.75 -16.62
CA MET A 379 0.57 8.81 -16.89
C MET A 379 -0.11 8.35 -15.59
N CYS A 380 0.65 8.14 -14.50
CA CYS A 380 0.11 7.78 -13.20
C CYS A 380 -0.76 8.89 -12.58
N LEU A 381 -0.43 10.16 -12.82
CA LEU A 381 -1.17 11.31 -12.27
C LEU A 381 -2.54 11.50 -12.94
N ASN A 382 -2.71 11.03 -14.17
CA ASN A 382 -3.96 11.15 -14.91
C ASN A 382 -5.08 10.34 -14.26
N GLU A 383 -6.19 11.01 -13.95
CA GLU A 383 -7.42 10.39 -13.50
C GLU A 383 -8.28 9.95 -14.68
N VAL A 384 -9.03 8.85 -14.49
CA VAL A 384 -9.97 8.38 -15.48
C VAL A 384 -11.23 9.25 -15.46
N THR A 385 -11.41 10.01 -16.52
CA THR A 385 -12.54 10.92 -16.76
C THR A 385 -13.15 10.67 -18.14
N ASN A 386 -14.21 11.40 -18.50
CA ASN A 386 -14.84 11.27 -19.81
C ASN A 386 -13.93 11.73 -20.97
N SER A 387 -12.88 12.51 -20.70
CA SER A 387 -11.90 12.91 -21.72
C SER A 387 -10.79 11.87 -21.90
N THR A 388 -10.70 10.85 -21.04
CA THR A 388 -9.68 9.80 -21.14
C THR A 388 -9.79 9.04 -22.47
N PRO A 389 -8.70 8.89 -23.24
CA PRO A 389 -8.70 8.13 -24.48
C PRO A 389 -9.00 6.64 -24.28
N ILE A 390 -9.66 6.03 -25.26
CA ILE A 390 -9.95 4.58 -25.25
C ILE A 390 -8.66 3.75 -25.28
N SER A 391 -7.59 4.26 -25.89
CA SER A 391 -6.27 3.61 -25.91
C SER A 391 -5.72 3.28 -24.51
N MET A 392 -6.08 4.04 -23.47
CA MET A 392 -5.66 3.77 -22.09
C MET A 392 -6.20 2.43 -21.54
N PHE A 393 -7.36 1.99 -22.02
CA PHE A 393 -8.02 0.76 -21.55
C PHE A 393 -7.60 -0.49 -22.32
N LEU A 394 -6.86 -0.33 -23.43
CA LEU A 394 -6.41 -1.41 -24.30
C LEU A 394 -4.97 -1.82 -23.94
N PRO A 395 -4.69 -3.07 -23.52
CA PRO A 395 -3.34 -3.48 -23.18
C PRO A 395 -2.42 -3.43 -24.40
N ALA A 396 -1.47 -2.49 -24.43
CA ALA A 396 -0.51 -2.36 -25.53
C ALA A 396 0.91 -2.12 -25.00
N LYS A 397 1.92 -2.49 -25.80
CA LYS A 397 3.34 -2.34 -25.45
C LYS A 397 3.83 -0.87 -25.46
N SER A 398 3.07 0.01 -26.10
CA SER A 398 3.43 1.41 -26.38
C SER A 398 2.26 2.35 -26.10
N GLY A 399 2.55 3.66 -26.01
CA GLY A 399 1.54 4.70 -25.82
C GLY A 399 0.74 4.56 -24.53
N GLN A 400 -0.51 5.04 -24.54
CA GLN A 400 -1.39 5.00 -23.36
C GLN A 400 -1.83 3.60 -22.96
N GLY A 401 -1.78 2.63 -23.88
CA GLY A 401 -2.14 1.23 -23.60
C GLY A 401 -1.20 0.53 -22.60
N ARG A 402 -0.05 1.14 -22.30
CA ARG A 402 0.83 0.72 -21.20
C ARG A 402 0.13 0.83 -19.83
N CYS A 403 -0.84 1.72 -19.66
CA CYS A 403 -1.63 1.83 -18.43
C CYS A 403 -2.40 0.54 -18.14
N ALA A 404 -3.18 0.05 -19.11
CA ALA A 404 -3.93 -1.20 -18.98
C ALA A 404 -3.01 -2.41 -18.79
N LEU A 405 -1.89 -2.47 -19.52
CA LEU A 405 -0.92 -3.54 -19.39
C LEU A 405 -0.26 -3.56 -18.00
N ALA A 406 0.17 -2.41 -17.50
CA ALA A 406 0.77 -2.26 -16.17
C ALA A 406 -0.23 -2.61 -15.06
N LEU A 407 -1.47 -2.14 -15.17
CA LEU A 407 -2.55 -2.44 -14.23
C LEU A 407 -2.83 -3.95 -14.16
N ASN A 408 -3.02 -4.60 -15.31
CA ASN A 408 -3.28 -6.04 -15.36
C ASN A 408 -2.14 -6.83 -14.72
N ASN A 409 -0.90 -6.52 -15.08
CA ASN A 409 0.27 -7.20 -14.54
C ASN A 409 0.39 -6.99 -13.02
N PHE A 410 0.21 -5.76 -12.54
CA PHE A 410 0.25 -5.45 -11.11
C PHE A 410 -0.78 -6.26 -10.32
N LEU A 411 -2.03 -6.32 -10.79
CA LEU A 411 -3.09 -7.06 -10.11
C LEU A 411 -2.83 -8.58 -10.10
N VAL A 412 -2.32 -9.12 -11.21
CA VAL A 412 -1.94 -10.55 -11.31
C VAL A 412 -0.78 -10.88 -10.37
N THR A 413 0.27 -10.05 -10.38
CA THR A 413 1.41 -10.20 -9.47
C THR A 413 0.97 -10.08 -8.01
N LEU A 414 0.16 -9.07 -7.67
CA LEU A 414 -0.37 -8.89 -6.32
C LEU A 414 -1.11 -10.12 -5.81
N HIS A 415 -2.01 -10.69 -6.62
CA HIS A 415 -2.74 -11.91 -6.26
C HIS A 415 -1.81 -13.11 -6.09
N ASN A 416 -0.95 -13.37 -7.08
CA ASN A 416 -0.07 -14.55 -7.07
C ASN A 416 0.94 -14.50 -5.93
N ASP A 417 1.57 -13.34 -5.70
CA ASP A 417 2.54 -13.15 -4.63
C ASP A 417 1.88 -13.27 -3.25
N PHE A 418 0.67 -12.72 -3.09
CA PHE A 418 -0.07 -12.81 -1.85
C PHE A 418 -0.49 -14.27 -1.54
N ILE A 419 -1.08 -14.98 -2.52
CA ILE A 419 -1.45 -16.38 -2.34
C ILE A 419 -0.21 -17.23 -2.07
N GLY A 420 0.85 -17.08 -2.86
CA GLY A 420 2.11 -17.81 -2.66
C GLY A 420 2.68 -17.61 -1.26
N ARG A 421 2.70 -16.37 -0.78
CA ARG A 421 3.15 -16.06 0.59
C ARG A 421 2.24 -16.66 1.65
N CYS A 422 0.93 -16.57 1.51
CA CYS A 422 0.00 -17.19 2.47
C CYS A 422 0.16 -18.70 2.53
N LYS A 423 0.37 -19.38 1.39
CA LYS A 423 0.63 -20.83 1.38
C LYS A 423 1.91 -21.20 2.12
N SER A 424 2.98 -20.43 1.91
CA SER A 424 4.25 -20.61 2.64
C SER A 424 4.05 -20.45 4.16
N LEU A 425 3.30 -19.43 4.59
CA LEU A 425 2.96 -19.21 6.01
C LEU A 425 2.09 -20.34 6.59
N LEU A 426 1.14 -20.85 5.81
CA LEU A 426 0.26 -21.96 6.18
C LEU A 426 0.93 -23.33 6.06
N LYS A 427 2.18 -23.40 5.56
CA LYS A 427 2.92 -24.65 5.28
C LYS A 427 2.12 -25.61 4.38
N ASP A 428 1.39 -25.05 3.41
CA ASP A 428 0.61 -25.80 2.42
C ASP A 428 1.44 -26.05 1.16
N GLU A 429 2.00 -27.26 1.05
CA GLU A 429 2.83 -27.73 -0.07
C GLU A 429 2.02 -28.09 -1.34
N SER A 430 0.68 -27.97 -1.30
CA SER A 430 -0.12 -28.29 -2.49
C SER A 430 0.20 -27.34 -3.65
N ARG A 431 0.20 -27.84 -4.89
CA ARG A 431 0.31 -26.96 -6.06
C ARG A 431 -1.05 -26.29 -6.31
N PRO A 432 -1.16 -24.95 -6.28
CA PRO A 432 -2.43 -24.29 -6.58
C PRO A 432 -2.81 -24.56 -8.04
N PRO A 433 -4.11 -24.78 -8.33
CA PRO A 433 -4.56 -24.90 -9.71
C PRO A 433 -4.25 -23.61 -10.48
N GLU A 434 -3.89 -23.75 -11.75
CA GLU A 434 -3.59 -22.60 -12.60
C GLU A 434 -4.82 -22.25 -13.45
N ILE A 435 -5.16 -20.96 -13.51
CA ILE A 435 -6.30 -20.49 -14.30
C ILE A 435 -5.88 -19.38 -15.27
N PRO A 436 -6.31 -19.44 -16.55
CA PRO A 436 -6.11 -18.34 -17.49
C PRO A 436 -6.87 -17.09 -17.09
N LEU A 437 -6.26 -15.93 -17.37
CA LEU A 437 -6.86 -14.62 -17.08
C LEU A 437 -8.23 -14.40 -17.76
N ALA A 438 -8.46 -15.05 -18.90
CA ALA A 438 -9.72 -14.97 -19.64
C ALA A 438 -10.93 -15.59 -18.89
N ASN A 439 -10.68 -16.53 -17.98
CA ASN A 439 -11.72 -17.33 -17.30
C ASN A 439 -11.92 -16.93 -15.82
N ILE A 440 -11.32 -15.81 -15.40
CA ILE A 440 -11.38 -15.39 -14.00
C ILE A 440 -12.78 -14.94 -13.60
N THR A 441 -13.12 -15.22 -12.35
CA THR A 441 -14.32 -14.71 -11.67
C THR A 441 -13.90 -14.24 -10.28
N LYS A 442 -14.81 -13.58 -9.56
CA LYS A 442 -14.52 -13.15 -8.18
C LYS A 442 -14.16 -14.32 -7.24
N ALA A 443 -14.70 -15.51 -7.48
CA ALA A 443 -14.43 -16.70 -6.66
C ALA A 443 -12.97 -17.18 -6.76
N HIS A 444 -12.28 -16.87 -7.87
CA HIS A 444 -10.87 -17.23 -8.09
C HIS A 444 -9.89 -16.23 -7.45
N LEU A 445 -10.38 -15.13 -6.86
CA LEU A 445 -9.56 -14.02 -6.40
C LEU A 445 -9.75 -13.77 -4.90
N VAL A 446 -8.81 -13.06 -4.30
CA VAL A 446 -8.99 -12.43 -2.99
C VAL A 446 -9.90 -11.21 -3.17
N ALA A 447 -11.17 -11.46 -3.51
CA ALA A 447 -12.16 -10.44 -3.82
C ALA A 447 -13.16 -10.27 -2.67
N TYR A 448 -13.24 -9.06 -2.13
CA TYR A 448 -14.14 -8.70 -1.04
C TYR A 448 -14.49 -7.20 -1.11
N ASP A 449 -15.66 -6.86 -0.58
CA ASP A 449 -16.05 -5.49 -0.28
C ASP A 449 -15.63 -5.13 1.17
N PRO A 450 -14.87 -4.04 1.39
CA PRO A 450 -14.40 -3.68 2.72
C PRO A 450 -15.52 -3.47 3.75
N GLU A 451 -16.63 -2.86 3.34
CA GLU A 451 -17.73 -2.50 4.23
C GLU A 451 -18.76 -3.63 4.36
N LYS A 452 -18.98 -4.40 3.30
CA LYS A 452 -20.02 -5.45 3.27
C LYS A 452 -19.51 -6.84 3.60
N ASP A 453 -18.23 -7.13 3.36
CA ASP A 453 -17.67 -8.46 3.60
C ASP A 453 -16.69 -8.48 4.77
N PHE A 454 -15.69 -7.58 4.76
CA PHE A 454 -14.61 -7.63 5.75
C PHE A 454 -14.99 -6.97 7.07
N LEU A 455 -15.60 -5.79 7.06
CA LEU A 455 -16.05 -5.11 8.29
C LEU A 455 -17.01 -5.97 9.13
N PRO A 456 -18.04 -6.64 8.58
CA PRO A 456 -18.90 -7.53 9.38
C PRO A 456 -18.15 -8.73 9.96
N MET A 457 -17.14 -9.26 9.26
CA MET A 457 -16.28 -10.32 9.78
C MET A 457 -15.46 -9.84 10.98
N ILE A 458 -14.96 -8.60 10.94
CA ILE A 458 -14.26 -7.98 12.07
C ILE A 458 -15.22 -7.82 13.26
N LEU A 459 -16.42 -7.29 13.01
CA LEU A 459 -17.43 -7.05 14.04
C LEU A 459 -17.91 -8.34 14.72
N ALA A 460 -17.91 -9.47 14.01
CA ALA A 460 -18.26 -10.77 14.56
C ALA A 460 -17.17 -11.38 15.46
N HIS A 461 -15.96 -10.82 15.45
CA HIS A 461 -14.80 -11.30 16.20
C HIS A 461 -14.16 -10.21 17.08
N CYS A 462 -14.98 -9.26 17.52
CA CYS A 462 -14.59 -8.28 18.51
C CYS A 462 -15.54 -8.28 19.71
N ASP A 463 -14.97 -8.21 20.91
CA ASP A 463 -15.68 -8.11 22.17
C ASP A 463 -15.48 -6.71 22.75
N TYR A 464 -16.55 -6.12 23.29
CA TYR A 464 -16.49 -4.82 23.95
C TYR A 464 -16.37 -5.01 25.46
N SER A 465 -15.33 -4.43 26.07
CA SER A 465 -15.29 -4.29 27.52
C SER A 465 -16.35 -3.29 27.98
N LEU A 466 -17.02 -3.60 29.08
CA LEU A 466 -17.99 -2.72 29.76
C LEU A 466 -17.44 -2.15 31.07
N LYS A 467 -16.16 -2.41 31.38
CA LYS A 467 -15.52 -1.96 32.63
C LYS A 467 -15.50 -0.43 32.73
N VAL A 468 -15.84 0.07 33.91
CA VAL A 468 -15.88 1.51 34.22
C VAL A 468 -14.45 2.06 34.22
N GLY A 469 -14.22 3.21 33.57
CA GLY A 469 -12.91 3.88 33.53
C GLY A 469 -11.89 3.30 32.55
N GLU A 470 -12.14 2.12 31.97
CA GLU A 470 -11.35 1.55 30.86
C GLU A 470 -11.89 1.98 29.48
N GLY A 471 -13.03 2.70 29.44
CA GLY A 471 -13.76 3.01 28.21
C GLY A 471 -14.35 1.74 27.56
N THR A 472 -14.96 1.87 26.38
CA THR A 472 -15.31 0.69 25.56
C THR A 472 -14.08 0.21 24.79
N THR A 473 -13.12 -0.38 25.49
CA THR A 473 -12.01 -1.08 24.85
C THR A 473 -12.56 -2.24 24.01
N VAL A 474 -12.04 -2.35 22.79
CA VAL A 474 -12.39 -3.41 21.86
C VAL A 474 -11.28 -4.45 21.89
N GLU A 475 -11.61 -5.63 22.36
CA GLU A 475 -10.73 -6.79 22.29
C GLU A 475 -11.03 -7.57 21.01
N PHE A 476 -9.98 -7.98 20.30
CA PHE A 476 -10.12 -8.71 19.05
C PHE A 476 -9.70 -10.16 19.24
N ASN A 477 -10.53 -11.09 18.77
CA ASN A 477 -10.14 -12.48 18.67
C ASN A 477 -9.34 -12.70 17.36
N TRP A 478 -8.04 -12.40 17.43
CA TRP A 478 -7.13 -12.45 16.27
C TRP A 478 -7.10 -13.81 15.58
N LYS A 479 -7.15 -14.92 16.34
CA LYS A 479 -7.11 -16.28 15.80
C LYS A 479 -8.37 -16.62 15.02
N CYS A 480 -9.54 -16.30 15.56
CA CYS A 480 -10.81 -16.53 14.87
C CYS A 480 -10.88 -15.66 13.61
N LEU A 481 -10.44 -14.40 13.70
CA LEU A 481 -10.38 -13.51 12.55
C LEU A 481 -9.45 -14.03 11.45
N GLU A 482 -8.23 -14.47 11.79
CA GLU A 482 -7.31 -15.07 10.83
C GLU A 482 -7.89 -16.34 10.20
N ARG A 483 -8.51 -17.21 10.99
CA ARG A 483 -9.15 -18.43 10.49
C ARG A 483 -10.26 -18.13 9.47
N GLN A 484 -11.17 -17.20 9.79
CA GLN A 484 -12.22 -16.79 8.87
C GLN A 484 -11.66 -16.15 7.60
N LEU A 485 -10.62 -15.34 7.74
CA LEU A 485 -9.94 -14.72 6.61
C LEU A 485 -9.31 -15.76 5.69
N VAL A 486 -8.62 -16.75 6.25
CA VAL A 486 -8.03 -17.87 5.51
C VAL A 486 -9.11 -18.68 4.80
N ASP A 487 -10.15 -19.08 5.53
CA ASP A 487 -11.23 -19.94 5.01
C ASP A 487 -12.01 -19.24 3.88
N ARG A 488 -12.30 -17.95 4.03
CA ARG A 488 -13.14 -17.21 3.09
C ARG A 488 -12.37 -16.67 1.88
N PHE A 489 -11.16 -16.15 2.08
CA PHE A 489 -10.46 -15.36 1.06
C PHE A 489 -9.21 -16.03 0.48
N ILE A 490 -8.62 -17.02 1.15
CA ILE A 490 -7.31 -17.57 0.77
C ILE A 490 -7.42 -19.03 0.31
N ARG A 491 -8.10 -19.88 1.09
CA ARG A 491 -8.16 -21.32 0.82
C ARG A 491 -8.81 -21.58 -0.55
N GLY A 492 -8.19 -22.47 -1.31
CA GLY A 492 -8.65 -22.89 -2.64
C GLY A 492 -8.46 -21.87 -3.76
N ARG A 493 -7.78 -20.73 -3.52
CA ARG A 493 -7.53 -19.75 -4.58
C ARG A 493 -6.45 -20.22 -5.58
N PRO A 494 -6.72 -20.16 -6.89
CA PRO A 494 -5.78 -20.57 -7.92
C PRO A 494 -4.63 -19.57 -8.10
N ARG A 495 -3.59 -20.01 -8.80
CA ARG A 495 -2.56 -19.15 -9.39
C ARG A 495 -3.05 -18.64 -10.76
N LEU A 496 -2.90 -17.36 -11.02
CA LEU A 496 -3.27 -16.74 -12.29
C LEU A 496 -2.14 -16.88 -13.31
N ILE A 497 -2.47 -17.32 -14.52
CA ILE A 497 -1.54 -17.33 -15.66
C ILE A 497 -1.57 -15.95 -16.32
N SER A 498 -0.44 -15.25 -16.28
CA SER A 498 -0.26 -13.84 -16.69
C SER A 498 -0.20 -13.61 -18.21
N LEU A 499 -0.88 -14.41 -19.02
CA LEU A 499 -0.89 -14.21 -20.47
C LEU A 499 -1.93 -13.15 -20.82
N VAL A 500 -1.52 -11.88 -20.73
CA VAL A 500 -2.34 -10.74 -21.15
C VAL A 500 -2.29 -10.68 -22.68
N GLU A 501 -3.44 -10.86 -23.33
CA GLU A 501 -3.55 -10.63 -24.76
C GLU A 501 -3.26 -9.15 -25.07
N LEU A 502 -2.34 -8.92 -26.00
CA LEU A 502 -1.92 -7.59 -26.40
C LEU A 502 -2.76 -7.09 -27.56
N PHE A 503 -3.23 -5.85 -27.45
CA PHE A 503 -3.90 -5.15 -28.52
C PHE A 503 -2.90 -4.76 -29.61
N VAL A 504 -3.22 -5.15 -30.83
CA VAL A 504 -2.47 -4.80 -32.04
C VAL A 504 -3.32 -3.82 -32.84
N PHE A 505 -2.81 -2.60 -33.02
CA PHE A 505 -3.46 -1.57 -33.83
C PHE A 505 -3.37 -1.93 -35.31
N SER A 506 -4.36 -1.48 -36.11
CA SER A 506 -4.46 -1.84 -37.53
C SER A 506 -3.19 -1.54 -38.34
N LYS A 507 -2.57 -0.37 -38.11
CA LYS A 507 -1.34 0.09 -38.77
C LYS A 507 -0.04 -0.48 -38.17
N ASP A 508 -0.10 -1.16 -37.03
CA ASP A 508 1.07 -1.81 -36.41
C ASP A 508 1.32 -3.22 -36.99
N ILE A 509 0.40 -3.74 -37.81
CA ILE A 509 0.60 -4.96 -38.58
C ILE A 509 1.56 -4.63 -39.72
N CYS A 510 2.86 -4.64 -39.42
CA CYS A 510 3.88 -4.59 -40.45
C CYS A 510 3.83 -5.92 -41.22
N ASP A 511 3.55 -5.81 -42.52
CA ASP A 511 3.67 -6.88 -43.51
C ASP A 511 4.92 -7.74 -43.30
N GLY A 512 6.04 -7.16 -42.86
CA GLY A 512 7.28 -7.87 -42.58
C GLY A 512 7.20 -9.01 -41.53
N GLU A 513 6.45 -8.86 -40.43
CA GLU A 513 6.30 -9.95 -39.44
C GLU A 513 5.34 -11.04 -39.93
N VAL A 514 4.28 -10.64 -40.64
CA VAL A 514 3.33 -11.54 -41.28
C VAL A 514 4.04 -12.34 -42.38
N PHE A 515 4.83 -11.68 -43.23
CA PHE A 515 5.65 -12.33 -44.25
C PHE A 515 6.73 -13.20 -43.62
N LYS A 516 7.37 -12.81 -42.51
CA LYS A 516 8.34 -13.67 -41.83
C LYS A 516 7.71 -14.94 -41.25
N ALA A 517 6.51 -14.83 -40.67
CA ALA A 517 5.74 -15.97 -40.19
C ALA A 517 5.23 -16.86 -41.35
N LEU A 518 4.83 -16.25 -42.48
CA LEU A 518 4.45 -16.96 -43.70
C LEU A 518 5.64 -17.68 -44.33
N LYS A 519 6.81 -17.03 -44.43
CA LYS A 519 8.07 -17.63 -44.91
C LYS A 519 8.51 -18.84 -44.07
N GLN A 520 8.21 -18.83 -42.76
CA GLN A 520 8.48 -19.98 -41.88
C GLN A 520 7.49 -21.13 -42.05
N LYS A 521 6.25 -20.86 -42.49
CA LYS A 521 5.19 -21.86 -42.63
C LYS A 521 4.98 -22.35 -44.06
N ILE A 522 5.40 -21.58 -45.04
CA ILE A 522 5.21 -21.86 -46.46
C ILE A 522 6.58 -21.75 -47.14
N PRO A 523 7.08 -22.83 -47.78
CA PRO A 523 8.31 -22.77 -48.56
C PRO A 523 8.13 -21.71 -49.64
N GLN A 524 9.00 -20.71 -49.65
CA GLN A 524 9.02 -19.72 -50.73
C GLN A 524 9.87 -20.26 -51.86
N VAL A 525 9.40 -20.10 -53.08
CA VAL A 525 10.17 -20.36 -54.30
C VAL A 525 10.74 -19.00 -54.73
N ASP A 526 12.03 -18.97 -55.04
CA ASP A 526 12.74 -17.76 -55.48
C ASP A 526 12.18 -17.18 -56.79
#